data_AF-A0A2T8KKG6-F1
#
_entry.id   AF-A0A2T8KKG6-F1
#
_cell.length_a   1.000
_cell.length_b   1.000
_cell.length_c   1.000
_cell.angle_alpha   90.00
_cell.angle_beta   90.00
_cell.angle_gamma   90.00
#
_symmetry.space_group_name_H-M   'P 1'
#
loop_
_entity.id
_entity.type
_entity.pdbx_description
1 polymer ?
#
loop_
_entity_poly.entity_id
_entity_poly.type
_entity_poly.pdbx_seq_one_letter_code
_entity_poly.pdbx_strand_id
1 'polypeptide(L)'
;MAELPRFFWDSAGHDHTNALHWEGFPRLLWETLQMFGYTEPPPYDGIEYDEEGVPRCRVKMTIPPHPTLSLWQPIEVNVIGYRLADTFEAAAMEAIHVFCDQHPEELAGHPIGLFPAMDSRDPEWTFRVTYCDHLLGSLAGDVTVRVLVMLDIYFIV
;
A
#
# COMPACT_ATOMS: atom_id res chain seq x y z
N MET A 1 -19.74 -23.37 10.03
CA MET A 1 -18.49 -22.99 9.34
C MET A 1 -17.66 -22.24 10.35
N ALA A 2 -16.49 -22.75 10.73
CA ALA A 2 -15.62 -22.05 11.67
C ALA A 2 -15.02 -20.84 10.94
N GLU A 3 -15.33 -19.63 11.40
CA GLU A 3 -14.58 -18.44 11.00
C GLU A 3 -13.16 -18.63 11.52
N LEU A 4 -12.19 -18.77 10.61
CA LEU A 4 -10.78 -18.74 11.01
C LEU A 4 -10.52 -17.37 11.66
N PRO A 5 -9.74 -17.31 12.76
CA PRO A 5 -9.38 -16.02 13.35
C PRO A 5 -8.67 -15.19 12.29
N ARG A 6 -9.19 -13.99 12.02
CA ARG A 6 -8.60 -13.03 11.07
C ARG A 6 -7.21 -12.55 11.51
N PHE A 7 -6.89 -12.72 12.80
CA PHE A 7 -5.67 -12.25 13.42
C PHE A 7 -5.02 -13.40 14.21
N PHE A 8 -3.70 -13.53 14.08
CA PHE A 8 -2.88 -14.51 14.77
C PHE A 8 -1.94 -13.80 15.73
N TRP A 9 -2.37 -13.73 16.98
CA TRP A 9 -1.63 -13.07 18.06
C TRP A 9 -0.54 -13.98 18.61
N ASP A 10 0.67 -13.45 18.78
CA ASP A 10 1.75 -14.11 19.51
C ASP A 10 1.62 -13.94 21.03
N SER A 11 2.53 -14.58 21.79
CA SER A 11 2.56 -14.45 23.25
C SER A 11 2.92 -13.05 23.76
N ALA A 12 3.42 -12.17 22.89
CA ALA A 12 3.74 -10.77 23.19
C ALA A 12 2.56 -9.82 22.85
N GLY A 13 1.48 -10.32 22.26
CA GLY A 13 0.32 -9.52 21.86
C GLY A 13 0.46 -8.85 20.50
N HIS A 14 1.31 -9.37 19.62
CA HIS A 14 1.48 -8.90 18.25
C HIS A 14 0.73 -9.80 17.27
N ASP A 15 -0.01 -9.19 16.33
CA ASP A 15 -0.59 -9.84 15.17
C ASP A 15 0.40 -9.82 14.01
N HIS A 16 0.96 -10.98 13.69
CA HIS A 16 1.88 -11.16 12.57
C HIS A 16 1.10 -11.66 11.36
N THR A 17 1.00 -10.82 10.32
CA THR A 17 0.21 -11.14 9.13
C THR A 17 0.88 -10.62 7.86
N ASN A 18 0.51 -11.19 6.72
CA ASN A 18 0.85 -10.61 5.41
C ASN A 18 -0.30 -9.75 4.85
N ALA A 19 -1.40 -9.60 5.59
CA ALA A 19 -2.60 -8.85 5.22
C ALA A 19 -3.22 -9.24 3.86
N LEU A 20 -2.85 -10.40 3.27
CA LEU A 20 -3.37 -10.88 1.98
C LEU A 20 -4.71 -11.62 2.08
N HIS A 21 -5.27 -11.72 3.30
CA HIS A 21 -6.48 -12.47 3.57
C HIS A 21 -7.77 -11.65 3.36
N TRP A 22 -7.65 -10.36 3.00
CA TRP A 22 -8.74 -9.49 2.55
C TRP A 22 -8.32 -8.69 1.30
N GLU A 23 -9.29 -8.16 0.55
CA GLU A 23 -9.04 -7.23 -0.56
C GLU A 23 -8.78 -5.81 -0.05
N GLY A 24 -7.88 -5.06 -0.70
CA GLY A 24 -7.51 -3.71 -0.28
C GLY A 24 -6.13 -3.27 -0.75
N PHE A 25 -5.60 -2.21 -0.14
CA PHE A 25 -4.25 -1.70 -0.39
C PHE A 25 -3.13 -2.69 -0.09
N PRO A 26 -3.18 -3.56 0.95
CA PRO A 26 -2.13 -4.57 1.16
C PRO A 26 -1.95 -5.50 -0.03
N ARG A 27 -3.06 -5.88 -0.68
CA ARG A 27 -3.04 -6.71 -1.88
C ARG A 27 -2.51 -5.95 -3.09
N LEU A 28 -2.94 -4.70 -3.28
CA LEU A 28 -2.42 -3.83 -4.34
C LEU A 28 -0.91 -3.61 -4.21
N LEU A 29 -0.44 -3.37 -2.99
CA LEU A 29 0.99 -3.25 -2.69
C LEU A 29 1.71 -4.54 -3.08
N TRP A 30 1.19 -5.69 -2.69
CA TRP A 30 1.82 -6.96 -3.04
C TRP A 30 1.87 -7.19 -4.56
N GLU A 31 0.77 -6.99 -5.26
CA GLU A 31 0.70 -7.12 -6.73
C GLU A 31 1.70 -6.17 -7.42
N THR A 32 1.86 -4.96 -6.88
CA THR A 32 2.88 -3.99 -7.31
C THR A 32 4.27 -4.56 -7.12
N LEU A 33 4.63 -4.98 -5.91
CA LEU A 33 5.95 -5.52 -5.61
C LEU A 33 6.28 -6.74 -6.46
N GLN A 34 5.30 -7.60 -6.75
CA GLN A 34 5.48 -8.74 -7.66
C GLN A 34 5.87 -8.30 -9.08
N MET A 35 5.27 -7.23 -9.61
CA MET A 35 5.65 -6.69 -10.92
C MET A 35 7.11 -6.24 -10.97
N PHE A 36 7.63 -5.75 -9.85
CA PHE A 36 9.02 -5.29 -9.74
C PHE A 36 10.01 -6.39 -9.36
N GLY A 37 9.55 -7.61 -9.08
CA GLY A 37 10.43 -8.78 -8.87
C GLY A 37 10.62 -9.21 -7.42
N TYR A 38 9.83 -8.66 -6.49
CA TYR A 38 9.77 -9.18 -5.12
C TYR A 38 9.12 -10.57 -5.10
N THR A 39 9.66 -11.45 -4.26
CA THR A 39 9.26 -12.87 -4.18
C THR A 39 8.46 -13.21 -2.92
N GLU A 40 8.50 -12.35 -1.91
CA GLU A 40 7.80 -12.52 -0.64
C GLU A 40 6.98 -11.26 -0.31
N PRO A 41 5.75 -11.42 0.21
CA PRO A 41 4.92 -10.28 0.59
C PRO A 41 5.48 -9.56 1.83
N PRO A 42 5.25 -8.24 1.95
CA PRO A 42 5.65 -7.49 3.12
C PRO A 42 5.02 -8.07 4.41
N PRO A 43 5.82 -8.35 5.45
CA PRO A 43 5.27 -8.66 6.76
C PRO A 43 4.66 -7.40 7.41
N TYR A 44 3.53 -7.61 8.06
CA TYR A 44 2.88 -6.65 8.94
C TYR A 44 2.89 -7.16 10.38
N ASP A 45 3.22 -6.26 11.30
CA ASP A 45 3.24 -6.46 12.74
C ASP A 45 2.28 -5.44 13.37
N GLY A 46 1.11 -5.93 13.78
CA GLY A 46 0.07 -5.13 14.41
C GLY A 46 0.05 -5.30 15.92
N ILE A 47 -0.03 -4.23 16.68
CA ILE A 47 -0.26 -4.26 18.13
C ILE A 47 -1.46 -3.41 18.49
N GLU A 48 -2.26 -3.88 19.46
CA GLU A 48 -3.31 -3.08 20.10
C GLU A 48 -2.84 -2.65 21.48
N TYR A 49 -3.13 -1.41 21.85
CA TYR A 49 -2.77 -0.85 23.15
C TYR A 49 -3.78 0.21 23.58
N ASP A 50 -3.85 0.47 24.87
CA ASP A 50 -4.64 1.58 25.42
C ASP A 50 -3.73 2.79 25.62
N GLU A 51 -4.16 3.94 25.11
CA GLU A 51 -3.50 5.23 25.31
C GLU A 51 -4.48 6.19 25.97
N GLU A 52 -4.27 6.46 27.26
CA GLU A 52 -5.12 7.35 28.07
C GLU A 52 -6.61 6.92 28.11
N GLY A 53 -6.90 5.62 28.11
CA GLY A 53 -8.26 5.08 28.07
C GLY A 53 -8.87 5.04 26.67
N VAL A 54 -8.10 5.36 25.63
CA VAL A 54 -8.51 5.26 24.23
C VAL A 54 -7.82 4.04 23.59
N PRO A 55 -8.59 3.09 23.04
CA PRO A 55 -8.00 1.97 22.31
C PRO A 55 -7.33 2.47 21.04
N ARG A 56 -6.06 2.11 20.89
CA ARG A 56 -5.19 2.40 19.76
C ARG A 56 -4.63 1.11 19.21
N CYS A 57 -4.13 1.21 17.99
CA CYS A 57 -3.30 0.19 17.40
C CYS A 57 -2.15 0.82 16.65
N ARG A 58 -1.07 0.07 16.52
CA ARG A 58 0.10 0.44 15.75
C ARG A 58 0.45 -0.70 14.83
N VAL A 59 0.66 -0.37 13.57
CA VAL A 59 1.09 -1.32 12.55
C VAL A 59 2.47 -0.92 12.09
N LYS A 60 3.39 -1.87 12.10
CA LYS A 60 4.68 -1.79 11.42
C LYS A 60 4.65 -2.67 10.20
N MET A 61 5.17 -2.17 9.10
CA MET A 61 5.34 -2.95 7.88
C MET A 61 6.70 -2.66 7.29
N THR A 62 7.34 -3.68 6.75
CA THR A 62 8.65 -3.56 6.12
C THR A 62 8.63 -4.19 4.74
N ILE A 63 8.97 -3.42 3.71
CA ILE A 63 9.35 -3.96 2.40
C ILE A 63 10.84 -4.27 2.47
N PRO A 64 11.26 -5.53 2.28
CA PRO A 64 12.66 -5.91 2.33
C PRO A 64 13.47 -5.22 1.21
N PRO A 65 14.81 -5.18 1.29
CA PRO A 65 15.62 -4.70 0.18
C PRO A 65 15.40 -5.55 -1.08
N HIS A 66 15.51 -4.93 -2.25
CA HIS A 66 15.24 -5.62 -3.50
C HIS A 66 16.24 -6.77 -3.74
N PRO A 67 15.79 -7.98 -4.15
CA PRO A 67 16.64 -9.15 -4.25
C PRO A 67 17.78 -9.00 -5.28
N THR A 68 17.58 -8.18 -6.32
CA THR A 68 18.55 -7.99 -7.40
C THR A 68 19.05 -6.55 -7.55
N LEU A 69 18.38 -5.57 -6.94
CA LEU A 69 18.68 -4.14 -7.12
C LEU A 69 19.19 -3.60 -5.79
N SER A 70 20.50 -3.71 -5.55
CA SER A 70 21.11 -3.31 -4.27
C SER A 70 20.99 -1.81 -3.94
N LEU A 71 20.59 -0.98 -4.91
CA LEU A 71 20.34 0.45 -4.69
C LEU A 71 18.98 0.71 -4.04
N TRP A 72 18.03 -0.21 -4.18
CA TRP A 72 16.69 -0.09 -3.61
C TRP A 72 16.76 -0.39 -2.10
N GLN A 73 16.58 0.67 -1.32
CA GLN A 73 16.62 0.59 0.14
C GLN A 73 15.36 -0.09 0.67
N PRO A 74 15.42 -0.76 1.84
CA PRO A 74 14.22 -1.22 2.50
C PRO A 74 13.29 -0.05 2.85
N ILE A 75 11.99 -0.29 2.78
CA ILE A 75 10.96 0.69 3.16
C ILE A 75 10.35 0.22 4.48
N GLU A 76 10.45 1.05 5.50
CA GLU A 76 9.84 0.81 6.81
C GLU A 76 8.72 1.82 7.04
N VAL A 77 7.52 1.31 7.27
CA VAL A 77 6.32 2.11 7.54
C VAL A 77 5.82 1.84 8.95
N ASN A 78 5.39 2.90 9.62
CA ASN A 78 4.88 2.85 10.98
C ASN A 78 3.66 3.74 11.13
N VAL A 79 2.49 3.14 11.28
CA VAL A 79 1.21 3.87 11.33
C VAL A 79 0.49 3.57 12.64
N ILE A 80 -0.08 4.61 13.24
CA ILE A 80 -0.93 4.52 14.43
C ILE A 80 -2.38 4.77 14.01
N GLY A 81 -3.28 3.91 14.44
CA GLY A 81 -4.71 4.04 14.17
C GLY A 81 -5.57 3.56 15.34
N TYR A 82 -6.86 3.38 15.08
CA TYR A 82 -7.83 2.94 16.09
C TYR A 82 -8.28 1.48 15.92
N ARG A 83 -8.17 0.94 14.69
CA ARG A 83 -8.56 -0.42 14.34
C ARG A 83 -7.48 -1.03 13.47
N LEU A 84 -7.07 -2.26 13.78
CA LEU A 84 -5.98 -2.91 13.07
C LEU A 84 -6.21 -3.00 11.56
N ALA A 85 -7.39 -3.46 11.13
CA ALA A 85 -7.74 -3.57 9.71
C ALA A 85 -7.54 -2.23 8.95
N ASP A 86 -8.09 -1.14 9.48
CA ASP A 86 -7.98 0.18 8.87
C ASP A 86 -6.51 0.68 8.87
N THR A 87 -5.72 0.29 9.88
CA THR A 87 -4.31 0.69 10.03
C THR A 87 -3.39 -0.13 9.13
N PHE A 88 -3.72 -1.39 8.83
CA PHE A 88 -3.01 -2.19 7.83
C PHE A 88 -3.20 -1.61 6.42
N GLU A 89 -4.42 -1.19 6.08
CA GLU A 89 -4.71 -0.47 4.83
C GLU A 89 -3.89 0.81 4.73
N ALA A 90 -3.90 1.63 5.79
CA ALA A 90 -3.13 2.87 5.84
C ALA A 90 -1.60 2.63 5.73
N ALA A 91 -1.08 1.59 6.38
CA ALA A 91 0.33 1.22 6.27
C ALA A 91 0.69 0.80 4.83
N ALA A 92 -0.18 0.03 4.17
CA ALA A 92 0.03 -0.37 2.79
C ALA A 92 0.05 0.83 1.84
N MET A 93 -0.91 1.74 2.00
CA MET A 93 -1.01 2.97 1.21
C MET A 93 0.23 3.85 1.38
N GLU A 94 0.68 4.06 2.63
CA GLU A 94 1.90 4.81 2.92
C GLU A 94 3.14 4.19 2.26
N ALA A 95 3.27 2.86 2.24
CA ALA A 95 4.41 2.26 1.53
C ALA A 95 4.30 2.31 0.02
N ILE A 96 3.09 2.27 -0.55
CA ILE A 96 2.91 2.54 -1.99
C ILE A 96 3.42 3.94 -2.29
N HIS A 97 3.09 4.94 -1.47
CA HIS A 97 3.60 6.31 -1.64
C HIS A 97 5.11 6.37 -1.57
N VAL A 98 5.72 5.82 -0.50
CA VAL A 98 7.18 5.82 -0.35
C VAL A 98 7.87 5.07 -1.49
N PHE A 99 7.30 3.95 -1.93
CA PHE A 99 7.81 3.17 -3.06
C PHE A 99 7.78 3.98 -4.35
N CYS A 100 6.71 4.76 -4.57
CA CYS A 100 6.57 5.60 -5.74
C CYS A 100 7.52 6.79 -5.74
N ASP A 101 7.71 7.42 -4.59
CA ASP A 101 8.66 8.54 -4.43
C ASP A 101 10.13 8.10 -4.61
N GLN A 102 10.47 6.85 -4.24
CA GLN A 102 11.83 6.34 -4.37
C GLN A 102 12.20 5.92 -5.80
N HIS A 103 11.22 5.54 -6.64
CA HIS A 103 11.45 4.93 -7.96
C HIS A 103 10.60 5.55 -9.10
N PRO A 104 10.60 6.89 -9.27
CA PRO A 104 9.69 7.55 -10.21
C PRO A 104 9.96 7.21 -11.68
N GLU A 105 11.22 6.98 -12.06
CA GLU A 105 11.60 6.66 -13.45
C GLU A 105 11.15 5.25 -13.85
N GLU A 106 11.32 4.29 -12.95
CA GLU A 106 10.90 2.90 -13.13
C GLU A 106 9.37 2.76 -13.15
N LEU A 107 8.67 3.68 -12.49
CA LEU A 107 7.21 3.70 -12.37
C LEU A 107 6.49 4.52 -13.44
N ALA A 108 7.20 5.34 -14.22
CA ALA A 108 6.62 6.22 -15.24
C ALA A 108 5.77 5.49 -16.31
N GLY A 109 5.97 4.18 -16.49
CA GLY A 109 5.21 3.34 -17.43
C GLY A 109 4.14 2.44 -16.79
N HIS A 110 3.98 2.46 -15.46
CA HIS A 110 3.08 1.55 -14.74
C HIS A 110 1.90 2.32 -14.12
N PRO A 111 0.67 1.76 -14.12
CA PRO A 111 -0.50 2.40 -13.50
C PRO A 111 -0.29 2.75 -12.02
N ILE A 112 0.49 1.96 -11.29
CA ILE A 112 0.79 2.20 -9.87
C ILE A 112 1.62 3.46 -9.64
N GLY A 113 2.46 3.87 -10.60
CA GLY A 113 3.19 5.12 -10.44
C GLY A 113 2.26 6.32 -10.28
N LEU A 114 0.98 6.23 -10.69
CA LEU A 114 0.01 7.32 -10.55
C LEU A 114 -0.32 7.63 -9.07
N PHE A 115 0.11 6.76 -8.16
CA PHE A 115 0.22 7.00 -6.72
C PHE A 115 1.56 7.68 -6.41
N PRO A 116 1.65 8.67 -5.51
CA PRO A 116 0.58 9.48 -4.94
C PRO A 116 0.21 10.62 -5.92
N ALA A 117 -1.07 10.97 -5.98
CA ALA A 117 -1.50 12.23 -6.59
C ALA A 117 -1.10 13.42 -5.68
N MET A 118 0.21 13.73 -5.62
CA MET A 118 0.77 14.80 -4.77
C MET A 118 0.16 16.17 -5.07
N ASP A 119 -0.27 16.43 -6.31
CA ASP A 119 -1.16 17.55 -6.64
C ASP A 119 -1.88 17.29 -7.98
N SER A 120 -3.20 17.40 -8.02
CA SER A 120 -3.97 17.39 -9.28
C SER A 120 -3.60 18.53 -10.24
N ARG A 121 -2.85 19.53 -9.76
CA ARG A 121 -2.31 20.67 -10.52
C ARG A 121 -0.86 20.45 -10.97
N ASP A 122 -0.26 19.32 -10.62
CA ASP A 122 1.06 18.96 -11.12
C ASP A 122 0.98 18.68 -12.63
N PRO A 123 1.71 19.45 -13.47
CA PRO A 123 1.77 19.19 -14.90
C PRO A 123 2.35 17.79 -15.21
N GLU A 124 3.18 17.22 -14.34
CA GLU A 124 3.72 15.87 -14.48
C GLU A 124 2.64 14.81 -14.25
N TRP A 125 1.76 14.99 -13.26
CA TRP A 125 0.56 14.15 -13.07
C TRP A 125 -0.35 14.20 -14.30
N THR A 126 -0.64 15.39 -14.81
CA THR A 126 -1.49 15.56 -15.99
C THR A 126 -0.88 14.86 -17.22
N PHE A 127 0.44 14.95 -17.39
CA PHE A 127 1.15 14.27 -18.47
C PHE A 127 1.03 12.74 -18.34
N ARG A 128 1.25 12.21 -17.14
CA ARG A 128 1.19 10.77 -16.85
C ARG A 128 -0.23 10.20 -17.02
N VAL A 129 -1.25 10.91 -16.55
CA VAL A 129 -2.67 10.53 -16.78
C VAL A 129 -3.01 10.54 -18.27
N THR A 130 -2.59 11.57 -19.02
CA THR A 130 -2.85 11.66 -20.46
C THR A 130 -2.11 10.57 -21.24
N TYR A 131 -0.88 10.26 -20.86
CA TYR A 131 -0.09 9.18 -21.47
C TYR A 131 -0.67 7.79 -21.16
N CYS A 132 -1.08 7.55 -19.90
CA CYS A 132 -1.75 6.32 -19.50
C CYS A 132 -3.13 6.17 -20.17
N ASP A 133 -3.93 7.24 -20.32
CA ASP A 133 -5.21 7.21 -21.03
C ASP A 133 -5.04 6.80 -22.51
N HIS A 134 -3.97 7.29 -23.17
CA HIS A 134 -3.61 6.86 -24.52
C HIS A 134 -3.14 5.39 -24.62
N LEU A 135 -2.38 4.90 -23.63
CA LEU A 135 -1.95 3.49 -23.56
C LEU A 135 -3.11 2.54 -23.22
N LEU A 136 -3.99 2.94 -22.30
CA LEU A 136 -5.11 2.15 -21.80
C LEU A 136 -6.36 2.24 -22.70
N GLY A 137 -6.41 3.18 -23.65
CA GLY A 137 -7.42 3.22 -24.71
C GLY A 137 -7.51 1.96 -25.58
N SER A 138 -6.56 1.02 -25.47
CA SER A 138 -6.63 -0.32 -26.08
C SER A 138 -6.98 -1.46 -25.11
N LEU A 139 -6.99 -1.24 -23.79
CA LEU A 139 -7.44 -2.23 -22.81
C LEU A 139 -8.76 -1.75 -22.18
N ALA A 140 -9.86 -2.06 -22.87
CA ALA A 140 -11.20 -1.95 -22.31
C ALA A 140 -11.35 -2.94 -21.14
N GLY A 141 -11.00 -2.51 -19.92
CA GLY A 141 -11.22 -3.30 -18.73
C GLY A 141 -10.46 -2.81 -17.49
N ASP A 142 -10.62 -1.55 -17.07
CA ASP A 142 -10.21 -1.18 -15.71
C ASP A 142 -10.92 0.08 -15.18
N VAL A 143 -12.16 -0.11 -14.72
CA VAL A 143 -12.89 0.86 -13.89
C VAL A 143 -12.20 1.02 -12.51
N THR A 144 -11.33 0.09 -12.15
CA THR A 144 -10.60 0.00 -10.88
C THR A 144 -9.62 1.16 -10.68
N VAL A 145 -8.90 1.56 -11.73
CA VAL A 145 -7.91 2.66 -11.65
C VAL A 145 -8.57 4.01 -11.41
N ARG A 146 -9.76 4.24 -11.99
CA ARG A 146 -10.53 5.49 -11.78
C ARG A 146 -11.14 5.57 -10.38
N VAL A 147 -11.54 4.44 -9.79
CA VAL A 147 -12.10 4.41 -8.43
C VAL A 147 -11.01 4.56 -7.38
N LEU A 148 -9.83 3.98 -7.61
CA LEU A 148 -8.70 4.06 -6.66
C LEU A 148 -8.17 5.49 -6.50
N VAL A 149 -8.04 6.25 -7.60
CA VAL A 149 -7.62 7.66 -7.59
C VAL A 149 -8.70 8.59 -7.00
N MET A 150 -9.97 8.16 -6.98
CA MET A 150 -11.06 8.93 -6.37
C MET A 150 -11.13 8.75 -4.85
N LEU A 151 -10.60 7.65 -4.31
CA LEU A 151 -10.60 7.35 -2.88
C LEU A 151 -9.46 8.03 -2.11
N ASP A 152 -8.36 8.41 -2.77
CA ASP A 152 -7.32 9.28 -2.21
C ASP A 152 -7.88 10.64 -1.71
N ILE A 153 -8.96 11.12 -2.33
CA ILE A 153 -9.59 12.39 -1.97
C ILE A 153 -10.53 12.24 -0.74
N TYR A 154 -11.08 11.06 -0.49
CA TYR A 154 -12.10 10.85 0.55
C TYR A 154 -11.55 10.43 1.92
N PHE A 155 -10.27 10.03 2.02
CA PHE A 155 -9.65 9.65 3.30
C PHE A 155 -8.87 10.79 3.99
N ILE A 156 -8.87 12.00 3.42
CA ILE A 156 -8.25 13.22 4.01
C ILE A 156 -9.32 14.19 4.59
N VAL A 157 -10.55 13.73 4.84
CA VAL A 157 -11.59 14.54 5.54
C VAL A 157 -12.24 13.76 6.68
#